data_AF-A0A540VPT2-F1
#
_entry.id   AF-A0A540VPT2-F1
#
_cell.length_a   1.000
_cell.length_b   1.000
_cell.length_c   1.000
_cell.angle_alpha   90.00
_cell.angle_beta   90.00
_cell.angle_gamma   90.00
#
_symmetry.space_group_name_H-M   'P 1'
#
loop_
_entity.id
_entity.type
_entity.pdbx_description
1 polymer ?
#
loop_
_entity_poly.entity_id
_entity_poly.type
_entity_poly.pdbx_seq_one_letter_code
_entity_poly.pdbx_strand_id
1 'polypeptide(L)' 'MARLQDYYRDTVIGQLTEEFGYRNVMEVPRIEKITLNMGLGEAVGDKKVIDNAVSDMAKIAGQRPIVTKARKSV' A
#
# COMPACT_ATOMS: atom_id res chain seq x y z
N MET A 1 15.34 5.87 11.70
CA MET A 1 14.13 5.08 11.36
C MET A 1 13.32 5.87 10.33
N ALA A 2 12.26 5.31 9.76
CA ALA A 2 11.41 6.06 8.84
C ALA A 2 10.60 7.11 9.63
N ARG A 3 10.59 8.38 9.20
CA ARG A 3 9.93 9.50 9.92
C ARG A 3 8.50 9.19 10.38
N LEU A 4 7.71 8.51 9.54
CA LEU A 4 6.32 8.15 9.86
C LEU A 4 6.22 7.04 10.91
N GLN A 5 7.21 6.15 10.98
CA GLN A 5 7.26 5.10 11.99
C GLN A 5 7.55 5.69 13.38
N ASP A 6 8.44 6.67 13.44
CA ASP A 6 8.78 7.37 14.68
C ASP A 6 7.56 8.17 15.18
N TYR A 7 6.91 8.91 14.29
CA TYR A 7 5.66 9.62 14.61
C TYR A 7 4.54 8.68 15.11
N TYR A 8 4.38 7.52 14.48
CA TYR A 8 3.40 6.53 14.91
C TYR A 8 3.68 6.04 16.34
N ARG A 9 4.95 5.75 16.65
CA ARG A 9 5.35 5.24 17.97
C ARG A 9 5.24 6.29 19.07
N ASP A 10 5.71 7.50 18.81
CA ASP A 10 5.89 8.52 19.84
C ASP A 10 4.60 9.31 20.10
N THR A 11 3.75 9.48 19.09
CA THR A 11 2.55 10.33 19.18
C THR A 11 1.26 9.55 19.02
N VAL A 12 1.13 8.75 17.97
CA VAL A 12 -0.15 8.11 17.60
C VAL A 12 -0.55 7.01 18.58
N ILE A 13 0.39 6.20 19.06
CA ILE A 13 0.11 5.15 20.04
C ILE A 13 -0.48 5.74 21.33
N GLY A 14 0.13 6.80 21.87
CA GLY A 14 -0.35 7.45 23.10
C GLY A 14 -1.76 8.00 22.94
N GLN A 15 -2.02 8.72 21.84
CA GLN A 15 -3.34 9.28 21.53
C GLN A 15 -4.41 8.17 21.40
N LEU A 16 -4.11 7.08 20.69
CA LEU A 16 -5.05 5.97 20.53
C LEU A 16 -5.30 5.21 21.83
N THR A 17 -4.28 5.05 22.69
CA THR A 17 -4.45 4.41 24.01
C THR A 17 -5.32 5.26 24.92
N GLU A 18 -5.17 6.58 24.92
CA GLU A 18 -6.00 7.50 25.72
C GLU A 18 -7.45 7.57 25.19
N GLU A 19 -7.64 7.66 23.87
CA GLU A 19 -8.97 7.81 23.25
C GLU A 19 -9.81 6.51 23.34
N PHE A 20 -9.17 5.35 23.13
CA PHE A 20 -9.87 4.06 23.06
C PHE A 20 -9.67 3.17 24.29
N GLY A 21 -8.84 3.58 25.25
CA GLY A 21 -8.66 2.90 26.53
C GLY A 21 -8.01 1.51 26.43
N TYR A 22 -7.15 1.30 25.44
CA TYR A 22 -6.44 0.02 25.24
C TYR A 22 -5.61 -0.35 26.48
N ARG A 23 -5.68 -1.61 26.91
CA ARG A 23 -4.95 -2.08 28.12
C ARG A 23 -3.55 -2.57 27.79
N ASN A 24 -3.33 -2.94 26.53
CA ASN A 24 -2.06 -3.47 26.06
C ASN A 24 -1.62 -2.70 24.81
N VAL A 25 -0.34 -2.34 24.76
CA VAL A 25 0.27 -1.64 23.62
C VAL A 25 0.13 -2.45 22.32
N MET A 26 0.06 -3.78 22.42
CA MET A 26 -0.14 -4.68 21.28
C MET A 26 -1.56 -4.64 20.69
N GLU A 27 -2.53 -4.06 21.39
CA GLU A 27 -3.92 -3.89 20.89
C GLU A 27 -4.05 -2.67 19.97
N VAL A 28 -3.07 -1.76 20.01
CA VAL A 28 -3.13 -0.52 19.22
C VAL A 28 -3.06 -0.86 17.72
N PRO A 29 -4.03 -0.39 16.91
CA PRO A 29 -4.08 -0.68 15.48
C PRO A 29 -2.81 -0.22 14.75
N ARG A 30 -2.28 -1.08 13.88
CA ARG A 30 -1.08 -0.82 13.06
C ARG A 30 -1.37 -0.96 11.58
N ILE A 31 -0.62 -0.23 10.76
CA ILE A 31 -0.66 -0.39 9.30
C ILE A 31 0.12 -1.66 8.94
N GLU A 32 -0.57 -2.68 8.43
CA GLU A 32 0.06 -3.94 8.03
C GLU A 32 0.70 -3.86 6.64
N LYS A 33 -0.04 -3.35 5.65
CA LYS A 33 0.46 -3.16 4.28
C LYS A 33 -0.32 -2.07 3.55
N ILE A 34 0.34 -1.42 2.60
CA ILE A 34 -0.29 -0.49 1.65
C ILE A 34 -0.20 -1.14 0.26
N THR A 35 -1.34 -1.38 -0.39
CA THR A 35 -1.39 -1.95 -1.74
C THR A 35 -1.69 -0.85 -2.75
N LEU A 36 -0.79 -0.67 -3.72
CA LEU A 36 -0.99 0.22 -4.86
C LEU A 36 -1.54 -0.58 -6.04
N ASN A 37 -2.64 -0.12 -6.62
CA ASN A 37 -3.27 -0.73 -7.79
C ASN A 37 -3.44 0.33 -8.88
N MET A 38 -3.21 -0.08 -10.13
CA MET A 38 -3.47 0.73 -11.31
C MET A 38 -4.32 -0.10 -12.28
N GLY A 39 -5.53 0.37 -12.54
CA GLY A 39 -6.41 -0.21 -13.54
C GLY A 39 -6.02 0.27 -14.94
N LEU A 40 -5.73 -0.66 -15.85
CA LEU A 40 -5.31 -0.36 -17.23
C LEU A 40 -6.43 -0.52 -18.27
N GLY A 41 -7.65 -0.89 -17.85
CA GLY A 41 -8.88 -0.83 -18.65
C GLY A 41 -8.75 -1.39 -20.08
N GLU A 42 -9.23 -0.63 -21.06
CA GLU A 42 -9.19 -0.96 -22.50
C GLU A 42 -7.76 -1.00 -23.07
N ALA A 43 -6.77 -0.45 -22.36
CA ALA A 43 -5.39 -0.41 -22.81
C ALA A 43 -4.61 -1.71 -22.55
N VAL A 44 -5.27 -2.76 -22.02
CA VAL A 44 -4.70 -4.11 -21.85
C VAL A 44 -4.35 -4.76 -23.20
N GLY A 45 -5.01 -4.34 -24.29
CA GLY A 45 -4.73 -4.85 -25.64
C GLY A 45 -3.35 -4.47 -26.17
N ASP A 46 -2.79 -3.35 -25.73
CA ASP A 46 -1.45 -2.90 -26.14
C ASP A 46 -0.41 -3.26 -25.07
N LYS A 47 0.48 -4.19 -25.41
CA LYS A 47 1.58 -4.62 -24.54
C LYS A 47 2.47 -3.45 -24.11
N LYS A 48 2.64 -2.42 -24.93
CA LYS A 48 3.47 -1.26 -24.60
C LYS A 48 2.89 -0.45 -23.44
N VAL A 49 1.57 -0.38 -23.32
CA VAL A 49 0.92 0.35 -22.22
C VAL A 49 1.14 -0.38 -20.91
N ILE A 50 1.08 -1.71 -20.92
CA ILE A 50 1.38 -2.54 -19.73
C ILE A 50 2.84 -2.33 -19.29
N ASP A 51 3.79 -2.35 -20.23
CA ASP A 51 5.21 -2.17 -19.91
C ASP A 51 5.50 -0.75 -19.36
N ASN A 52 4.89 0.28 -19.94
CA ASN A 52 4.99 1.65 -19.45
C ASN A 52 4.40 1.80 -18.05
N ALA A 53 3.20 1.25 -17.81
CA ALA A 53 2.55 1.27 -16.51
C ALA A 53 3.36 0.56 -15.42
N VAL A 54 3.98 -0.57 -15.76
CA VAL A 54 4.90 -1.30 -14.87
C VAL A 54 6.11 -0.44 -14.55
N SER A 55 6.71 0.23 -15.54
CA SER A 55 7.84 1.14 -15.33
C SER A 55 7.47 2.33 -14.44
N ASP A 56 6.32 2.94 -14.65
CA ASP A 56 5.90 4.11 -13.90
C ASP A 56 5.53 3.74 -12.46
N MET A 57 4.81 2.64 -12.27
CA MET A 57 4.52 2.13 -10.93
C MET A 57 5.79 1.71 -10.19
N ALA A 58 6.79 1.16 -10.89
CA ALA A 58 8.08 0.86 -10.30
C ALA A 58 8.82 2.12 -9.83
N LYS A 59 8.76 3.21 -10.60
CA LYS A 59 9.33 4.51 -10.21
C LYS A 59 8.61 5.13 -9.01
N ILE A 60 7.28 5.01 -8.95
CA ILE A 60 6.47 5.58 -7.86
C ILE A 60 6.64 4.78 -6.57
N ALA A 61 6.49 3.45 -6.64
CA ALA A 61 6.52 2.59 -5.46
C ALA A 61 7.94 2.22 -5.01
N GLY A 62 8.95 2.43 -5.87
CA GLY A 62 10.32 1.94 -5.64
C GLY A 62 10.43 0.41 -5.61
N GLN A 63 9.40 -0.30 -6.07
CA GLN A 63 9.29 -1.75 -6.02
C GLN A 63 8.74 -2.28 -7.34
N ARG A 64 9.14 -3.51 -7.72
CA ARG A 64 8.64 -4.13 -8.94
C ARG A 64 7.15 -4.52 -8.76
N PRO A 65 6.22 -3.95 -9.52
CA PRO A 65 4.81 -4.28 -9.41
C PRO A 65 4.51 -5.67 -9.98
N ILE A 66 3.44 -6.29 -9.49
CA ILE A 66 2.95 -7.59 -9.97
C ILE A 66 1.87 -7.34 -11.02
N VAL A 67 2.00 -7.95 -12.20
CA VAL A 67 0.99 -7.88 -13.25
C VAL A 67 -0.17 -8.84 -12.92
N THR A 68 -1.34 -8.29 -12.58
CA THR A 68 -2.55 -9.05 -12.29
C THR A 68 -3.23 -9.51 -13.58
N LYS A 69 -3.44 -10.83 -13.72
CA LYS A 69 -4.18 -11.43 -14.85
C LYS A 69 -5.65 -11.62 -14.51
N ALA A 70 -6.51 -11.63 -15.53
CA ALA A 70 -7.94 -11.89 -15.37
C ALA A 70 -8.18 -13.29 -14.78
N ARG A 71 -9.11 -13.39 -13.82
CA ARG A 71 -9.48 -14.66 -13.17
C ARG A 71 -10.43 -15.52 -14.02
N LYS A 72 -11.27 -14.88 -14.84
CA LYS A 72 -12.20 -15.51 -15.78
C LYS A 72 -12.01 -14.88 -17.14
N SER A 73 -12.03 -15.70 -18.18
CA SER A 73 -12.14 -15.23 -19.57
C SER A 73 -13.57 -14.77 -19.81
N VAL A 74 -13.73 -13.49 -20.15
CA VAL A 74 -14.98 -12.88 -20.61
C VAL A 74 -14.75 -12.42 -22.04
#